data_AF-A0A5B0E6H3-F1
#
_entry.id   AF-A0A5B0E6H3-F1
#
_cell.length_a   1.000
_cell.length_b   1.000
_cell.length_c   1.000
_cell.angle_alpha   90.00
_cell.angle_beta   90.00
_cell.angle_gamma   90.00
#
_symmetry.space_group_name_H-M   'P 1'
#
loop_
_entity.id
_entity.type
_entity.pdbx_description
1 polymer ?
#
loop_
_entity_poly.entity_id
_entity_poly.type
_entity_poly.pdbx_seq_one_letter_code
_entity_poly.pdbx_strand_id
1 'polypeptide(L)'
;MSTHETDHSLDSFGDSSASATRVTPGNALRPEDIAIAQAKPSEPVAEYALRLGDDALILAQRLSHWISRGPEIEEDIALGNIALDQLGHARSFLSYAAKAWDKDEDDLAYWREEEDFRSLHLVEQPNGDFGVTIMRQLMISIYQHLLYTELLESSDPTIAAICAKAVKEVDYHRDHAISWTLRLGSGTEESAARMRHALEVLWPYVGEMFEDEELHSALGDVAVAPSTLRAAWDEEFAAVLHDAELEVPTVPFAMARGRRGEHSEYLGFILAEMQVLARKHPGATW
;
A
#
# COMPACT_ATOMS: atom_id res chain seq x y z
N MET A 1 66.39 -0.83 -17.07
CA MET A 1 65.12 -1.40 -16.59
C MET A 1 64.59 -0.44 -15.54
N SER A 2 63.70 0.46 -15.95
CA SER A 2 62.99 1.37 -15.06
C SER A 2 61.52 1.19 -15.34
N THR A 3 60.77 0.90 -14.29
CA THR A 3 59.40 0.41 -14.25
C THR A 3 58.40 1.51 -14.63
N HIS A 4 57.42 1.13 -15.46
CA HIS A 4 56.21 1.91 -15.74
C HIS A 4 55.38 2.05 -14.46
N GLU A 5 55.24 3.26 -13.94
CA GLU A 5 54.12 3.60 -13.04
C GLU A 5 52.98 4.11 -13.89
N THR A 6 51.81 3.52 -13.68
CA THR A 6 50.56 3.82 -14.39
C THR A 6 49.82 4.91 -13.63
N ASP A 7 49.41 5.94 -14.36
CA ASP A 7 48.60 7.06 -13.86
C ASP A 7 47.19 6.56 -13.53
N HIS A 8 46.80 6.63 -12.25
CA HIS A 8 45.49 6.27 -11.74
C HIS A 8 44.52 7.46 -11.83
N SER A 9 44.33 8.02 -13.03
CA SER A 9 43.32 9.04 -13.30
C SER A 9 42.04 8.40 -13.89
N LEU A 10 41.29 7.70 -13.04
CA LEU A 10 39.91 7.28 -13.32
C LEU A 10 39.02 7.56 -12.10
N ASP A 11 38.91 8.83 -11.74
CA ASP A 11 37.78 9.31 -10.93
C ASP A 11 36.54 9.41 -11.85
N SER A 12 35.84 8.29 -11.99
CA SER A 12 34.46 8.23 -12.47
C SER A 12 33.62 7.59 -11.38
N PHE A 13 33.47 8.29 -10.26
CA PHE A 13 32.35 8.04 -9.36
C PHE A 13 31.09 8.51 -10.07
N GLY A 14 30.41 7.55 -10.72
CA GLY A 14 29.05 7.72 -11.17
C GLY A 14 28.19 8.05 -9.95
N ASP A 15 27.57 9.22 -10.00
CA ASP A 15 26.65 9.74 -9.01
C ASP A 15 25.48 8.75 -8.84
N SER A 16 25.52 7.94 -7.78
CA SER A 16 24.49 6.94 -7.47
C SER A 16 23.17 7.56 -7.00
N SER A 17 23.04 8.88 -7.08
CA SER A 17 21.84 9.64 -6.72
C SER A 17 20.97 10.06 -7.91
N ALA A 18 21.34 9.70 -9.15
CA ALA A 18 20.57 10.06 -10.33
C ALA A 18 19.37 9.11 -10.59
N SER A 19 18.37 9.13 -9.70
CA SER A 19 17.04 8.56 -9.97
C SER A 19 16.29 9.42 -11.00
N ALA A 20 15.60 8.76 -11.94
CA ALA A 20 14.89 9.38 -13.07
C ALA A 20 13.56 10.08 -12.70
N THR A 21 13.22 10.18 -11.42
CA THR A 21 12.10 11.00 -10.91
C THR A 21 12.64 12.10 -10.00
N ARG A 22 13.06 13.22 -10.60
CA ARG A 22 13.28 14.48 -9.85
C ARG A 22 11.92 15.10 -9.53
N VAL A 23 11.16 14.46 -8.63
CA VAL A 23 10.13 15.16 -7.86
C VAL A 23 10.87 16.20 -7.02
N THR A 24 10.49 17.46 -7.16
CA THR A 24 11.11 18.55 -6.39
C THR A 24 10.98 18.22 -4.90
N PRO A 25 12.06 18.25 -4.09
CA PRO A 25 11.98 17.98 -2.66
C PRO A 25 11.30 19.17 -1.96
N GLY A 26 9.99 19.29 -2.13
CA GLY A 26 9.16 20.15 -1.31
C GLY A 26 8.77 19.37 -0.08
N ASN A 27 9.53 19.51 1.02
CA ASN A 27 9.13 19.14 2.39
C ASN A 27 8.39 17.79 2.57
N ALA A 28 8.66 16.79 1.74
CA ALA A 28 8.02 15.49 1.90
C ALA A 28 8.56 14.83 3.16
N LEU A 29 7.69 14.58 4.15
CA LEU A 29 8.05 13.98 5.42
C LEU A 29 8.55 12.55 5.15
N ARG A 30 9.82 12.27 5.46
CA ARG A 30 10.37 10.92 5.29
C ARG A 30 10.13 10.11 6.58
N PRO A 31 10.05 8.76 6.51
CA PRO A 31 9.93 7.92 7.70
C PRO A 31 10.98 8.24 8.77
N GLU A 32 12.23 8.49 8.37
CA GLU A 32 13.30 8.88 9.29
C GLU A 32 13.06 10.23 9.98
N ASP A 33 12.44 11.20 9.29
CA ASP A 33 12.10 12.51 9.87
C ASP A 33 10.94 12.36 10.86
N ILE A 34 10.00 11.45 10.57
CA ILE A 34 8.93 11.06 11.49
C ILE A 34 9.55 10.42 12.72
N ALA A 35 10.39 9.39 12.57
CA ALA A 35 10.96 8.65 13.69
C ALA A 35 11.68 9.55 14.72
N ILE A 36 12.40 10.58 14.27
CA ILE A 36 13.12 11.52 15.16
C ILE A 36 12.26 12.66 15.71
N ALA A 37 11.07 12.91 15.16
CA ALA A 37 10.21 14.00 15.61
C ALA A 37 9.68 13.75 17.04
N GLN A 38 9.61 14.79 17.86
CA GLN A 38 9.18 14.65 19.27
C GLN A 38 7.67 14.49 19.46
N ALA A 39 6.86 14.88 18.46
CA ALA A 39 5.41 14.76 18.55
C ALA A 39 5.00 13.29 18.61
N LYS A 40 4.24 12.94 19.65
CA LYS A 40 3.64 11.61 19.84
C LYS A 40 2.13 11.69 19.55
N PRO A 41 1.56 10.76 18.78
CA PRO A 41 0.12 10.67 18.63
C PRO A 41 -0.54 10.27 19.94
N SER A 42 -1.83 10.58 20.09
CA SER A 42 -2.67 9.90 21.08
C SER A 42 -2.86 8.43 20.69
N GLU A 43 -3.24 7.57 21.64
CA GLU A 43 -3.44 6.14 21.37
C GLU A 43 -4.47 5.87 20.24
N PRO A 44 -5.65 6.52 20.19
CA PRO A 44 -6.57 6.36 19.05
C PRO A 44 -5.96 6.80 17.70
N VAL A 45 -5.17 7.88 17.69
CA VAL A 45 -4.49 8.34 16.45
C VAL A 45 -3.44 7.33 16.01
N ALA A 46 -2.72 6.73 16.97
CA ALA A 46 -1.75 5.68 16.69
C ALA A 46 -2.40 4.42 16.14
N GLU A 47 -3.55 3.99 16.69
CA GLU A 47 -4.32 2.86 16.15
C GLU A 47 -4.84 3.13 14.74
N TYR A 48 -5.25 4.37 14.44
CA TYR A 48 -5.67 4.75 13.10
C TYR A 48 -4.50 4.73 12.12
N ALA A 49 -3.36 5.33 12.48
CA ALA A 49 -2.15 5.27 11.67
C ALA A 49 -1.67 3.82 11.47
N LEU A 50 -1.74 2.96 12.50
CA LEU A 50 -1.41 1.54 12.41
C LEU A 50 -2.23 0.84 11.31
N ARG A 51 -3.54 1.08 11.25
CA ARG A 51 -4.44 0.50 10.23
C ARG A 51 -4.04 0.88 8.81
N LEU A 52 -3.72 2.16 8.59
CA LEU A 52 -3.25 2.65 7.28
C LEU A 52 -1.88 2.05 6.92
N GLY A 53 -0.99 1.96 7.90
CA GLY A 53 0.32 1.35 7.74
C GLY A 53 0.24 -0.14 7.41
N ASP A 54 -0.68 -0.87 8.05
CA ASP A 54 -0.90 -2.30 7.83
C ASP A 54 -1.42 -2.59 6.42
N ASP A 55 -2.37 -1.81 5.93
CA ASP A 55 -2.87 -1.96 4.55
C ASP A 55 -1.71 -1.82 3.54
N ALA A 56 -0.92 -0.77 3.71
CA ALA A 56 0.20 -0.47 2.83
C ALA A 56 1.30 -1.55 2.93
N LEU A 57 1.62 -2.03 4.14
CA LEU A 57 2.65 -3.05 4.36
C LEU A 57 2.28 -4.38 3.71
N ILE A 58 1.06 -4.84 3.92
CA ILE A 58 0.59 -6.12 3.38
C ILE A 58 0.44 -6.04 1.86
N LEU A 59 -0.06 -4.92 1.32
CA LEU A 59 -0.10 -4.72 -0.12
C LEU A 59 1.30 -4.67 -0.73
N ALA A 60 2.26 -3.98 -0.10
CA ALA A 60 3.65 -3.94 -0.54
C ALA A 60 4.25 -5.34 -0.63
N GLN A 61 3.97 -6.22 0.34
CA GLN A 61 4.44 -7.61 0.26
C GLN A 61 3.78 -8.41 -0.86
N ARG A 62 2.47 -8.26 -1.04
CA ARG A 62 1.79 -8.89 -2.18
C ARG A 62 2.37 -8.44 -3.52
N LEU A 63 2.63 -7.14 -3.69
CA LEU A 63 3.21 -6.63 -4.93
C LEU A 63 4.66 -7.06 -5.11
N SER A 64 5.46 -7.12 -4.05
CA SER A 64 6.86 -7.55 -4.12
C SER A 64 7.03 -8.99 -4.62
N HIS A 65 6.02 -9.85 -4.43
CA HIS A 65 6.02 -11.22 -4.98
C HIS A 65 6.02 -11.26 -6.51
N TRP A 66 5.67 -10.17 -7.19
CA TRP A 66 5.73 -10.06 -8.64
C TRP A 66 7.12 -9.75 -9.16
N ILE A 67 8.05 -9.26 -8.34
CA ILE A 67 9.41 -8.92 -8.81
C ILE A 67 10.05 -10.15 -9.45
N SER A 68 10.49 -10.03 -10.71
CA SER A 68 11.03 -11.09 -11.59
C SER A 68 10.00 -12.10 -12.09
N ARG A 69 8.71 -11.77 -12.00
CA ARG A 69 7.57 -12.63 -12.37
C ARG A 69 6.50 -11.87 -13.15
N GLY A 70 6.66 -10.58 -13.38
CA GLY A 70 5.76 -9.77 -14.20
C GLY A 70 5.63 -10.32 -15.62
N PRO A 71 4.49 -10.06 -16.30
CA PRO A 71 4.28 -10.52 -17.67
C PRO A 71 5.28 -9.88 -18.66
N GLU A 72 5.77 -8.68 -18.34
CA GLU A 72 6.75 -7.90 -19.09
C GLU A 72 7.71 -7.21 -18.10
N ILE A 73 8.91 -6.84 -18.55
CA ILE A 73 9.92 -6.21 -17.67
C ILE A 73 9.46 -4.84 -17.18
N GLU A 74 8.71 -4.12 -18.02
CA GLU A 74 8.07 -2.85 -17.68
C GLU A 74 7.10 -3.02 -16.50
N GLU A 75 6.37 -4.14 -16.45
CA GLU A 75 5.43 -4.42 -15.36
C GLU A 75 6.12 -4.90 -14.10
N ASP A 76 7.22 -5.64 -14.21
CA ASP A 76 8.10 -5.92 -13.06
C ASP A 76 8.57 -4.61 -12.40
N ILE A 77 8.99 -3.64 -13.22
CA ILE A 77 9.45 -2.33 -12.74
C ILE A 77 8.29 -1.52 -12.16
N ALA A 78 7.14 -1.49 -12.84
CA ALA A 78 5.97 -0.73 -12.39
C ALA A 78 5.44 -1.26 -11.05
N LEU A 79 5.20 -2.57 -10.93
CA LEU A 79 4.74 -3.18 -9.69
C LEU A 79 5.80 -3.07 -8.58
N GLY A 80 7.08 -3.18 -8.91
CA GLY A 80 8.17 -2.93 -7.96
C GLY A 80 8.19 -1.50 -7.40
N ASN A 81 7.94 -0.50 -8.25
CA ASN A 81 7.83 0.89 -7.81
C ASN A 81 6.59 1.13 -6.93
N ILE A 82 5.43 0.59 -7.32
CA ILE A 82 4.20 0.67 -6.50
C ILE A 82 4.43 -0.01 -5.14
N ALA A 83 5.09 -1.17 -5.12
CA ALA A 83 5.44 -1.87 -3.88
C ALA A 83 6.35 -1.01 -2.98
N LEU A 84 7.34 -0.33 -3.58
CA LEU A 84 8.26 0.55 -2.85
C LEU A 84 7.54 1.77 -2.26
N ASP A 85 6.62 2.38 -2.99
CA ASP A 85 5.82 3.50 -2.51
C ASP A 85 4.92 3.06 -1.35
N GLN A 86 4.21 1.93 -1.48
CA GLN A 86 3.37 1.36 -0.42
C GLN A 86 4.21 1.03 0.82
N LEU A 87 5.43 0.48 0.65
CA LEU A 87 6.35 0.29 1.77
C LEU A 87 6.76 1.62 2.41
N GLY A 88 6.95 2.68 1.61
CA GLY A 88 7.19 4.03 2.11
C GLY A 88 6.03 4.60 2.93
N HIS A 89 4.79 4.34 2.50
CA HIS A 89 3.57 4.71 3.26
C HIS A 89 3.51 3.95 4.57
N ALA A 90 3.70 2.62 4.52
CA ALA A 90 3.74 1.75 5.68
C ALA A 90 4.74 2.25 6.72
N ARG A 91 5.99 2.47 6.31
CA ARG A 91 7.05 2.99 7.20
C ARG A 91 6.65 4.33 7.83
N SER A 92 6.11 5.26 7.05
CA SER A 92 5.69 6.57 7.56
C SER A 92 4.60 6.45 8.64
N PHE A 93 3.55 5.67 8.36
CA PHE A 93 2.44 5.48 9.30
C PHE A 93 2.82 4.65 10.51
N LEU A 94 3.55 3.55 10.33
CA LEU A 94 4.01 2.68 11.42
C LEU A 94 5.01 3.41 12.33
N SER A 95 5.99 4.14 11.77
CA SER A 95 6.89 4.99 12.55
C SER A 95 6.12 6.03 13.37
N TYR A 96 5.02 6.59 12.85
CA TYR A 96 4.21 7.53 13.62
C TYR A 96 3.45 6.82 14.75
N ALA A 97 2.76 5.72 14.45
CA ALA A 97 1.99 4.94 15.41
C ALA A 97 2.85 4.42 16.58
N ALA A 98 4.03 3.88 16.27
CA ALA A 98 4.91 3.23 17.24
C ALA A 98 5.31 4.14 18.42
N LYS A 99 5.37 5.45 18.18
CA LYS A 99 5.70 6.45 19.22
C LYS A 99 4.74 6.50 20.39
N ALA A 100 3.47 6.11 20.20
CA ALA A 100 2.50 6.03 21.29
C ALA A 100 2.84 4.91 22.27
N TRP A 101 3.56 3.88 21.81
CA TRP A 101 3.83 2.65 22.54
C TRP A 101 5.32 2.46 22.88
N ASP A 102 6.14 3.51 22.72
CA ASP A 102 7.59 3.48 22.91
C ASP A 102 8.27 2.34 22.11
N LYS A 103 7.79 2.14 20.87
CA LYS A 103 8.26 1.18 19.88
C LYS A 103 8.80 1.89 18.63
N ASP A 104 9.36 1.14 17.69
CA ASP A 104 9.65 1.60 16.33
C ASP A 104 8.79 0.90 15.24
N GLU A 105 9.02 1.23 13.98
CA GLU A 105 8.29 0.64 12.85
C GLU A 105 8.56 -0.87 12.69
N ASP A 106 9.76 -1.33 13.05
CA ASP A 106 10.18 -2.73 12.94
C ASP A 106 9.52 -3.58 14.04
N ASP A 107 9.36 -3.03 15.24
CA ASP A 107 8.54 -3.61 16.32
C ASP A 107 7.12 -3.90 15.85
N LEU A 108 6.51 -2.96 15.11
CA LEU A 108 5.16 -3.12 14.58
C LEU A 108 5.11 -4.05 13.37
N ALA A 109 6.09 -4.04 12.48
CA ALA A 109 6.08 -4.89 11.28
C ALA A 109 6.40 -6.37 11.61
N TYR A 110 7.39 -6.63 12.45
CA TYR A 110 8.00 -7.95 12.56
C TYR A 110 7.62 -8.76 13.79
N TRP A 111 7.10 -8.12 14.84
CA TRP A 111 6.87 -8.76 16.14
C TRP A 111 5.40 -8.84 16.56
N ARG A 112 4.48 -8.40 15.69
CA ARG A 112 3.04 -8.64 15.82
C ARG A 112 2.63 -9.98 15.20
N GLU A 113 1.69 -10.65 15.85
CA GLU A 113 1.03 -11.85 15.32
C GLU A 113 -0.18 -11.47 14.46
N GLU A 114 -0.81 -12.44 13.79
CA GLU A 114 -1.94 -12.21 12.86
C GLU A 114 -3.08 -11.43 13.54
N GLU A 115 -3.44 -11.78 14.77
CA GLU A 115 -4.50 -11.13 15.53
C GLU A 115 -4.19 -9.68 15.96
N ASP A 116 -2.96 -9.22 15.78
CA ASP A 116 -2.51 -7.86 16.08
C ASP A 116 -2.46 -6.96 14.81
N PHE A 117 -2.55 -7.56 13.62
CA PHE A 117 -2.67 -6.81 12.37
C PHE A 117 -4.09 -6.26 12.18
N ARG A 118 -4.19 -5.14 11.47
CA ARG A 118 -5.46 -4.42 11.25
C ARG A 118 -5.66 -4.08 9.77
N SER A 119 -4.99 -4.80 8.87
CA SER A 119 -5.13 -4.63 7.42
C SER A 119 -6.48 -5.15 6.92
N LEU A 120 -6.95 -4.60 5.80
CA LEU A 120 -8.10 -5.10 5.06
C LEU A 120 -7.87 -6.53 4.54
N HIS A 121 -8.92 -7.35 4.50
CA HIS A 121 -8.91 -8.65 3.82
C HIS A 121 -8.56 -8.52 2.34
N LEU A 122 -8.93 -7.39 1.71
CA LEU A 122 -8.67 -7.17 0.30
C LEU A 122 -7.17 -7.14 -0.03
N VAL A 123 -6.35 -6.51 0.82
CA VAL A 123 -4.89 -6.37 0.54
C VAL A 123 -4.13 -7.67 0.76
N GLU A 124 -4.62 -8.57 1.62
CA GLU A 124 -4.01 -9.88 1.85
C GLU A 124 -4.42 -10.94 0.83
N GLN A 125 -5.39 -10.67 -0.07
CA GLN A 125 -5.80 -11.68 -1.06
C GLN A 125 -4.63 -12.14 -1.94
N PRO A 126 -4.56 -13.43 -2.33
CA PRO A 126 -3.51 -13.94 -3.19
C PRO A 126 -3.42 -13.19 -4.51
N ASN A 127 -2.20 -13.05 -5.05
CA ASN A 127 -2.00 -12.36 -6.32
C ASN A 127 -2.74 -12.99 -7.50
N GLY A 128 -2.99 -14.31 -7.46
CA GLY A 128 -3.62 -15.03 -8.55
C GLY A 128 -2.84 -14.88 -9.86
N ASP A 129 -3.56 -14.64 -10.95
CA ASP A 129 -2.94 -14.16 -12.19
C ASP A 129 -2.81 -12.63 -12.20
N PHE A 130 -2.24 -12.09 -13.28
CA PHE A 130 -2.02 -10.66 -13.39
C PHE A 130 -3.32 -9.83 -13.32
N GLY A 131 -4.44 -10.36 -13.83
CA GLY A 131 -5.75 -9.68 -13.77
C GLY A 131 -6.26 -9.52 -12.35
N VAL A 132 -6.09 -10.54 -11.50
CA VAL A 132 -6.43 -10.46 -10.07
C VAL A 132 -5.59 -9.38 -9.38
N THR A 133 -4.29 -9.32 -9.66
CA THR A 133 -3.42 -8.28 -9.09
C THR A 133 -3.82 -6.86 -9.53
N ILE A 134 -4.07 -6.65 -10.83
CA ILE A 134 -4.49 -5.35 -11.36
C ILE A 134 -5.85 -4.94 -10.78
N MET A 135 -6.81 -5.85 -10.68
CA MET A 135 -8.13 -5.54 -10.12
C MET A 135 -8.05 -5.18 -8.63
N ARG A 136 -7.25 -5.91 -7.83
CA ARG A 136 -6.99 -5.54 -6.43
C ARG A 136 -6.35 -4.16 -6.34
N GLN A 137 -5.35 -3.89 -7.20
CA GLN A 137 -4.67 -2.61 -7.24
C GLN A 137 -5.62 -1.48 -7.62
N LEU A 138 -6.53 -1.68 -8.58
CA LEU A 138 -7.56 -0.71 -8.95
C LEU A 138 -8.46 -0.38 -7.75
N MET A 139 -9.04 -1.41 -7.13
CA MET A 139 -9.95 -1.22 -5.99
C MET A 139 -9.30 -0.43 -4.85
N ILE A 140 -8.06 -0.81 -4.47
CA ILE A 140 -7.33 -0.17 -3.38
C ILE A 140 -6.82 1.22 -3.77
N SER A 141 -6.30 1.42 -4.97
CA SER A 141 -5.74 2.72 -5.38
C SER A 141 -6.81 3.81 -5.50
N ILE A 142 -8.01 3.49 -6.00
CA ILE A 142 -9.14 4.44 -5.97
C ILE A 142 -9.50 4.78 -4.52
N TYR A 143 -9.60 3.78 -3.64
CA TYR A 143 -9.92 3.99 -2.23
C TYR A 143 -8.86 4.85 -1.52
N GLN A 144 -7.57 4.49 -1.67
CA GLN A 144 -6.46 5.23 -1.07
C GLN A 144 -6.36 6.65 -1.64
N HIS A 145 -6.63 6.86 -2.93
CA HIS A 145 -6.62 8.19 -3.54
C HIS A 145 -7.68 9.09 -2.89
N LEU A 146 -8.91 8.60 -2.76
CA LEU A 146 -10.00 9.32 -2.09
C LEU A 146 -9.69 9.56 -0.61
N LEU A 147 -9.27 8.51 0.11
CA LEU A 147 -8.96 8.58 1.53
C LEU A 147 -7.82 9.57 1.82
N TYR A 148 -6.70 9.46 1.11
CA TYR A 148 -5.55 10.32 1.33
C TYR A 148 -5.80 11.77 0.89
N THR A 149 -6.70 11.98 -0.07
CA THR A 149 -7.17 13.33 -0.43
C THR A 149 -7.93 13.98 0.71
N GLU A 150 -8.90 13.29 1.32
CA GLU A 150 -9.63 13.81 2.49
C GLU A 150 -8.72 13.99 3.71
N LEU A 151 -7.76 13.08 3.92
CA LEU A 151 -6.79 13.17 5.01
C LEU A 151 -5.77 14.31 4.85
N LEU A 152 -5.72 15.02 3.71
CA LEU A 152 -4.97 16.27 3.60
C LEU A 152 -5.50 17.35 4.56
N GLU A 153 -6.79 17.29 4.88
CA GLU A 153 -7.48 18.20 5.79
C GLU A 153 -7.54 17.66 7.24
N SER A 154 -6.83 16.55 7.53
CA SER A 154 -6.74 16.00 8.89
C SER A 154 -6.21 17.04 9.87
N SER A 155 -6.86 17.15 11.04
CA SER A 155 -6.39 18.03 12.11
C SER A 155 -5.12 17.52 12.80
N ASP A 156 -4.73 16.25 12.53
CA ASP A 156 -3.40 15.74 12.89
C ASP A 156 -2.38 16.11 11.80
N PRO A 157 -1.39 16.98 12.11
CA PRO A 157 -0.47 17.51 11.11
C PRO A 157 0.49 16.45 10.55
N THR A 158 0.70 15.34 11.27
CA THR A 158 1.59 14.27 10.81
C THR A 158 0.86 13.38 9.81
N ILE A 159 -0.40 13.01 10.09
CA ILE A 159 -1.24 12.29 9.12
C ILE A 159 -1.40 13.10 7.85
N ALA A 160 -1.75 14.39 7.95
CA ALA A 160 -1.88 15.27 6.79
C ALA A 160 -0.57 15.36 5.98
N ALA A 161 0.59 15.46 6.65
CA ALA A 161 1.89 15.52 5.98
C ALA A 161 2.28 14.21 5.28
N ILE A 162 1.97 13.04 5.88
CA ILE A 162 2.17 11.74 5.24
C ILE A 162 1.29 11.65 3.98
N CYS A 163 0.00 12.01 4.10
CA CYS A 163 -0.95 11.94 2.99
C CYS A 163 -0.60 12.92 1.86
N ALA A 164 -0.05 14.10 2.15
CA ALA A 164 0.40 15.06 1.14
C ALA A 164 1.50 14.54 0.21
N LYS A 165 2.28 13.56 0.68
CA LYS A 165 3.20 12.79 -0.16
C LYS A 165 2.47 11.62 -0.80
N ALA A 166 1.82 10.78 0.01
CA ALA A 166 1.25 9.50 -0.42
C ALA A 166 0.21 9.66 -1.54
N VAL A 167 -0.65 10.68 -1.49
CA VAL A 167 -1.69 10.90 -2.51
C VAL A 167 -1.12 11.05 -3.92
N LYS A 168 0.07 11.66 -4.07
CA LYS A 168 0.72 11.84 -5.38
C LYS A 168 1.27 10.53 -5.94
N GLU A 169 1.74 9.65 -5.06
CA GLU A 169 2.20 8.32 -5.43
C GLU A 169 0.99 7.44 -5.78
N VAL A 170 -0.08 7.49 -4.98
CA VAL A 170 -1.31 6.74 -5.24
C VAL A 170 -2.02 7.19 -6.53
N ASP A 171 -1.98 8.47 -6.90
CA ASP A 171 -2.49 8.95 -8.19
C ASP A 171 -1.84 8.18 -9.37
N TYR A 172 -0.52 7.96 -9.31
CA TYR A 172 0.19 7.12 -10.28
C TYR A 172 -0.23 5.64 -10.20
N HIS A 173 -0.41 5.08 -8.99
CA HIS A 173 -0.87 3.70 -8.81
C HIS A 173 -2.25 3.47 -9.43
N ARG A 174 -3.14 4.45 -9.24
CA ARG A 174 -4.49 4.48 -9.77
C ARG A 174 -4.49 4.54 -11.29
N ASP A 175 -3.72 5.46 -11.88
CA ASP A 175 -3.59 5.58 -13.34
C ASP A 175 -3.04 4.29 -13.98
N HIS A 176 -2.04 3.66 -13.37
CA HIS A 176 -1.50 2.37 -13.82
C HIS A 176 -2.57 1.27 -13.80
N ALA A 177 -3.29 1.13 -12.69
CA ALA A 177 -4.33 0.11 -12.54
C ALA A 177 -5.52 0.34 -13.48
N ILE A 178 -5.93 1.60 -13.70
CA ILE A 178 -6.97 1.95 -14.68
C ILE A 178 -6.52 1.57 -16.09
N SER A 179 -5.31 1.99 -16.50
CA SER A 179 -4.77 1.70 -17.83
C SER A 179 -4.75 0.19 -18.13
N TRP A 180 -4.31 -0.62 -17.16
CA TRP A 180 -4.32 -2.07 -17.33
C TRP A 180 -5.71 -2.69 -17.29
N THR A 181 -6.62 -2.16 -16.46
CA THR A 181 -8.00 -2.64 -16.43
C THR A 181 -8.69 -2.42 -17.76
N LEU A 182 -8.54 -1.24 -18.38
CA LEU A 182 -9.04 -0.95 -19.72
C LEU A 182 -8.43 -1.91 -20.75
N ARG A 183 -7.10 -2.05 -20.74
CA ARG A 183 -6.38 -2.91 -21.70
C ARG A 183 -6.80 -4.38 -21.62
N LEU A 184 -6.99 -4.91 -20.42
CA LEU A 184 -7.34 -6.32 -20.20
C LEU A 184 -8.84 -6.57 -20.41
N GLY A 185 -9.70 -5.65 -19.96
CA GLY A 185 -11.15 -5.75 -20.08
C GLY A 185 -11.62 -5.71 -21.53
N SER A 186 -11.19 -4.71 -22.30
CA SER A 186 -11.57 -4.55 -23.71
C SER A 186 -10.55 -5.17 -24.70
N GLY A 187 -9.69 -6.05 -24.21
CA GLY A 187 -8.60 -6.65 -24.97
C GLY A 187 -9.06 -7.86 -25.81
N THR A 188 -8.84 -9.06 -25.27
CA THR A 188 -9.29 -10.33 -25.86
C THR A 188 -10.37 -10.95 -24.99
N GLU A 189 -11.13 -11.91 -25.52
CA GLU A 189 -12.11 -12.65 -24.70
C GLU A 189 -11.46 -13.35 -23.50
N GLU A 190 -10.24 -13.87 -23.66
CA GLU A 190 -9.49 -14.51 -22.57
C GLU A 190 -9.09 -13.50 -21.49
N SER A 191 -8.55 -12.33 -21.86
CA SER A 191 -8.19 -11.29 -20.89
C SER A 191 -9.43 -10.72 -20.19
N ALA A 192 -10.52 -10.52 -20.92
CA ALA A 192 -11.79 -10.08 -20.36
C ALA A 192 -12.35 -11.11 -19.37
N ALA A 193 -12.29 -12.40 -19.70
CA ALA A 193 -12.71 -13.48 -18.81
C ALA A 193 -11.90 -13.52 -17.50
N ARG A 194 -10.58 -13.28 -17.58
CA ARG A 194 -9.72 -13.17 -16.38
C ARG A 194 -10.05 -11.95 -15.53
N MET A 195 -10.38 -10.81 -16.15
CA MET A 195 -10.82 -9.62 -15.41
C MET A 195 -12.17 -9.82 -14.72
N ARG A 196 -13.12 -10.50 -15.38
CA ARG A 196 -14.39 -10.90 -14.75
C ARG A 196 -14.16 -11.86 -13.58
N HIS A 197 -13.27 -12.83 -13.73
CA HIS A 197 -12.89 -13.72 -12.64
C HIS A 197 -12.25 -12.96 -11.46
N ALA A 198 -11.35 -12.02 -11.75
CA ALA A 198 -10.73 -11.16 -10.75
C ALA A 198 -11.76 -10.33 -9.98
N LEU A 199 -12.76 -9.79 -10.68
CA LEU A 199 -13.89 -9.11 -10.06
C LEU A 199 -14.67 -10.05 -9.13
N GLU A 200 -15.04 -11.25 -9.60
CA GLU A 200 -15.81 -12.22 -8.80
C GLU A 200 -15.09 -12.64 -7.51
N VAL A 201 -13.76 -12.82 -7.54
CA VAL A 201 -13.01 -13.29 -6.37
C VAL A 201 -12.65 -12.19 -5.39
N LEU A 202 -12.55 -10.93 -5.83
CA LEU A 202 -12.15 -9.79 -4.98
C LEU A 202 -13.35 -8.96 -4.47
N TRP A 203 -14.43 -8.89 -5.25
CA TRP A 203 -15.63 -8.13 -4.88
C TRP A 203 -16.20 -8.44 -3.49
N PRO A 204 -16.17 -9.70 -2.99
CA PRO A 204 -16.66 -10.00 -1.66
C PRO A 204 -16.00 -9.20 -0.53
N TYR A 205 -14.79 -8.70 -0.71
CA TYR A 205 -14.02 -7.96 0.30
C TYR A 205 -14.17 -6.44 0.21
N VAL A 206 -14.85 -5.92 -0.82
CA VAL A 206 -15.00 -4.47 -1.04
C VAL A 206 -15.79 -3.81 0.08
N GLY A 207 -16.76 -4.52 0.67
CA GLY A 207 -17.61 -3.98 1.75
C GLY A 207 -16.80 -3.49 2.96
N GLU A 208 -15.78 -4.24 3.37
CA GLU A 208 -14.95 -3.94 4.55
C GLU A 208 -14.29 -2.55 4.49
N MET A 209 -13.90 -2.11 3.29
CA MET A 209 -13.21 -0.82 3.11
C MET A 209 -14.06 0.37 3.56
N PHE A 210 -15.38 0.22 3.61
CA PHE A 210 -16.32 1.31 3.88
C PHE A 210 -17.05 1.14 5.22
N GLU A 211 -16.58 0.23 6.07
CA GLU A 211 -17.15 0.02 7.41
C GLU A 211 -16.64 1.07 8.40
N ASP A 212 -17.56 1.90 8.90
CA ASP A 212 -17.27 2.81 10.00
C ASP A 212 -17.18 2.05 11.33
N GLU A 213 -16.04 2.18 11.99
CA GLU A 213 -15.85 1.75 13.38
C GLU A 213 -15.84 2.92 14.38
N GLU A 214 -16.03 2.61 15.67
CA GLU A 214 -16.04 3.59 16.77
C GLU A 214 -14.81 4.50 16.76
N LEU A 215 -13.65 3.96 16.35
CA LEU A 215 -12.41 4.70 16.20
C LEU A 215 -12.55 5.96 15.34
N HIS A 216 -13.24 5.89 14.20
CA HIS A 216 -13.41 7.03 13.30
C HIS A 216 -14.26 8.12 13.97
N SER A 217 -15.34 7.73 14.65
CA SER A 217 -16.20 8.66 15.37
C SER A 217 -15.49 9.33 16.55
N ALA A 218 -14.60 8.60 17.24
CA ALA A 218 -13.83 9.12 18.37
C ALA A 218 -12.75 10.12 17.93
N LEU A 219 -12.24 9.99 16.71
CA LEU A 219 -11.16 10.81 16.15
C LEU A 219 -11.64 12.09 15.46
N GLY A 220 -12.93 12.20 15.14
CA GLY A 220 -13.50 13.43 14.58
C GLY A 220 -12.81 13.84 13.28
N ASP A 221 -12.25 15.04 13.25
CA ASP A 221 -11.56 15.63 12.08
C ASP A 221 -10.13 15.10 11.86
N VAL A 222 -9.63 14.20 12.71
CA VAL A 222 -8.34 13.54 12.48
C VAL A 222 -8.46 12.39 11.48
N ALA A 223 -9.59 11.67 11.49
CA ALA A 223 -9.82 10.48 10.68
C ALA A 223 -10.99 10.68 9.72
N VAL A 224 -10.94 9.97 8.59
CA VAL A 224 -12.06 9.93 7.64
C VAL A 224 -12.95 8.75 7.99
N ALA A 225 -14.26 8.97 8.10
CA ALA A 225 -15.25 7.90 8.18
C ALA A 225 -15.34 7.20 6.81
N PRO A 226 -14.90 5.93 6.67
CA PRO A 226 -14.75 5.31 5.36
C PRO A 226 -16.05 5.21 4.57
N SER A 227 -17.21 5.12 5.23
CA SER A 227 -18.51 5.10 4.57
C SER A 227 -18.78 6.34 3.69
N THR A 228 -18.19 7.49 4.04
CA THR A 228 -18.33 8.74 3.28
C THR A 228 -17.67 8.69 1.91
N LEU A 229 -16.67 7.82 1.73
CA LEU A 229 -15.94 7.65 0.47
C LEU A 229 -16.67 6.76 -0.52
N ARG A 230 -17.66 5.99 -0.06
CA ARG A 230 -18.31 4.92 -0.82
C ARG A 230 -18.92 5.40 -2.13
N ALA A 231 -19.66 6.50 -2.09
CA ALA A 231 -20.38 6.99 -3.26
C ALA A 231 -19.42 7.42 -4.38
N ALA A 232 -18.36 8.16 -4.05
CA ALA A 232 -17.35 8.59 -5.01
C ALA A 232 -16.56 7.39 -5.56
N TRP A 233 -16.23 6.42 -4.69
CA TRP A 233 -15.56 5.19 -5.09
C TRP A 233 -16.41 4.37 -6.06
N ASP A 234 -17.70 4.17 -5.76
CA ASP A 234 -18.62 3.42 -6.61
C ASP A 234 -18.78 4.09 -7.98
N GLU A 235 -18.90 5.42 -8.02
CA GLU A 235 -19.02 6.19 -9.27
C GLU A 235 -17.78 5.99 -10.15
N GLU A 236 -16.60 6.15 -9.57
CA GLU A 236 -15.35 6.07 -10.30
C GLU A 236 -15.05 4.63 -10.75
N PHE A 237 -15.20 3.66 -9.87
CA PHE A 237 -14.98 2.25 -10.17
C PHE A 237 -15.95 1.78 -11.26
N ALA A 238 -17.23 2.14 -11.18
CA ALA A 238 -18.21 1.79 -12.21
C ALA A 238 -17.89 2.44 -13.56
N ALA A 239 -17.39 3.68 -13.58
CA ALA A 239 -16.95 4.34 -14.81
C ALA A 239 -15.77 3.59 -15.47
N VAL A 240 -14.76 3.20 -14.69
CA VAL A 240 -13.63 2.42 -15.20
C VAL A 240 -14.08 1.06 -15.73
N LEU A 241 -14.98 0.36 -15.04
CA LEU A 241 -15.51 -0.92 -15.52
C LEU A 241 -16.32 -0.75 -16.79
N HIS A 242 -17.15 0.28 -16.88
CA HIS A 242 -17.93 0.59 -18.08
C HIS A 242 -17.02 0.78 -19.30
N ASP A 243 -15.97 1.59 -19.17
CA ASP A 243 -15.00 1.85 -20.23
C ASP A 243 -14.16 0.61 -20.57
N ALA A 244 -13.99 -0.31 -19.62
CA ALA A 244 -13.32 -1.61 -19.81
C ALA A 244 -14.24 -2.71 -20.39
N GLU A 245 -15.51 -2.39 -20.70
CA GLU A 245 -16.53 -3.38 -21.11
C GLU A 245 -16.76 -4.50 -20.07
N LEU A 246 -16.65 -4.14 -18.78
CA LEU A 246 -16.89 -5.00 -17.63
C LEU A 246 -18.13 -4.53 -16.85
N GLU A 247 -18.68 -5.41 -16.01
CA GLU A 247 -19.84 -5.11 -15.18
C GLU A 247 -19.51 -5.26 -13.70
N VAL A 248 -20.15 -4.44 -12.86
CA VAL A 248 -20.05 -4.57 -11.40
C VAL A 248 -20.66 -5.92 -10.96
N PRO A 249 -19.94 -6.76 -10.22
CA PRO A 249 -20.46 -8.05 -9.79
C PRO A 249 -21.65 -7.93 -8.85
N THR A 250 -22.58 -8.89 -8.92
CA THR A 250 -23.69 -9.02 -7.98
C THR A 250 -23.42 -10.07 -6.88
N VAL A 251 -22.15 -10.38 -6.63
CA VAL A 251 -21.74 -11.38 -5.64
C VAL A 251 -21.92 -10.82 -4.22
N PRO A 252 -22.46 -11.60 -3.26
CA PRO A 252 -22.56 -11.16 -1.86
C PRO A 252 -21.21 -10.84 -1.23
N PHE A 253 -21.18 -9.89 -0.31
CA PHE A 253 -19.98 -9.63 0.50
C PHE A 253 -19.66 -10.79 1.43
N ALA A 254 -18.35 -11.01 1.63
CA ALA A 254 -17.84 -11.91 2.65
C ALA A 254 -17.92 -11.23 4.03
N MET A 255 -17.86 -12.04 5.09
CA MET A 255 -17.70 -11.53 6.44
C MET A 255 -16.21 -11.25 6.68
N ALA A 256 -15.73 -10.11 6.18
CA ALA A 256 -14.36 -9.64 6.36
C ALA A 256 -14.26 -8.76 7.60
N ARG A 257 -13.22 -8.98 8.43
CA ARG A 257 -13.04 -8.37 9.76
C ARG A 257 -11.56 -8.15 10.10
N GLY A 258 -10.73 -7.91 9.09
CA GLY A 258 -9.30 -7.66 9.24
C GLY A 258 -9.02 -6.43 10.11
N ARG A 259 -9.88 -5.40 10.08
CA ARG A 259 -9.81 -4.26 11.03
C ARG A 259 -9.92 -4.66 12.51
N ARG A 260 -10.39 -5.87 12.80
CA ARG A 260 -10.54 -6.44 14.15
C ARG A 260 -9.51 -7.54 14.46
N GLY A 261 -8.53 -7.75 13.59
CA GLY A 261 -7.55 -8.85 13.71
C GLY A 261 -8.13 -10.23 13.37
N GLU A 262 -9.32 -10.29 12.79
CA GLU A 262 -9.93 -11.53 12.30
C GLU A 262 -9.61 -11.66 10.80
N HIS A 263 -8.44 -12.20 10.45
CA HIS A 263 -7.92 -12.31 9.08
C HIS A 263 -8.31 -13.60 8.35
N SER A 264 -8.14 -13.62 7.03
CA SER A 264 -8.22 -14.86 6.25
C SER A 264 -7.02 -15.77 6.52
N GLU A 265 -7.07 -17.02 6.03
CA GLU A 265 -5.97 -17.96 6.12
C GLU A 265 -4.69 -17.49 5.39
N TYR A 266 -4.76 -16.42 4.60
CA TYR A 266 -3.66 -15.95 3.79
C TYR A 266 -2.66 -15.09 4.56
N LEU A 267 -3.08 -14.36 5.59
CA LEU A 267 -2.20 -13.43 6.29
C LEU A 267 -1.02 -14.15 6.95
N GLY A 268 -1.28 -15.26 7.66
CA GLY A 268 -0.23 -16.04 8.31
C GLY A 268 0.91 -16.48 7.38
N PHE A 269 0.61 -16.83 6.12
CA PHE A 269 1.66 -17.16 5.14
C PHE A 269 2.51 -15.94 4.77
N ILE A 270 1.88 -14.77 4.62
CA ILE A 270 2.59 -13.51 4.33
C ILE A 270 3.52 -13.17 5.51
N LEU A 271 3.00 -13.21 6.74
CA LEU A 271 3.78 -12.87 7.94
C LEU A 271 4.91 -13.88 8.19
N ALA A 272 4.66 -15.18 7.97
CA ALA A 272 5.69 -16.20 8.11
C ALA A 272 6.90 -15.92 7.20
N GLU A 273 6.68 -15.50 5.96
CA GLU A 273 7.77 -15.13 5.04
C GLU A 273 8.40 -13.79 5.40
N MET A 274 7.58 -12.77 5.68
CA MET A 274 8.03 -11.41 5.99
C MET A 274 8.88 -11.35 7.27
N GLN A 275 8.51 -12.11 8.31
CA GLN A 275 9.08 -11.98 9.65
C GLN A 275 10.19 -13.00 9.96
N VAL A 276 10.45 -13.98 9.07
CA VAL A 276 11.31 -15.14 9.36
C VAL A 276 12.71 -14.75 9.82
N LEU A 277 13.35 -13.76 9.18
CA LEU A 277 14.71 -13.36 9.51
C LEU A 277 14.78 -12.62 10.83
N ALA A 278 13.88 -11.67 11.07
CA ALA A 278 13.79 -10.93 12.32
C ALA A 278 13.54 -11.88 13.51
N ARG A 279 12.57 -12.79 13.38
CA ARG A 279 12.23 -13.76 14.44
C ARG A 279 13.34 -14.78 14.70
N LYS A 280 14.11 -15.17 13.68
CA LYS A 280 15.25 -16.09 13.83
C LYS A 280 16.47 -15.44 14.49
N HIS A 281 16.61 -14.11 14.38
CA HIS A 281 17.74 -13.37 14.93
C HIS A 281 17.30 -12.16 15.76
N PRO A 282 16.64 -12.37 16.93
CA PRO A 282 16.17 -11.27 17.77
C PRO A 282 17.31 -10.36 18.24
N GLY A 283 17.12 -9.04 18.13
CA GLY A 283 18.09 -8.03 18.54
C GLY A 283 19.22 -7.73 17.54
N ALA A 284 19.17 -8.33 16.34
CA ALA A 284 20.06 -7.94 15.25
C ALA A 284 19.69 -6.55 14.69
N THR A 285 20.68 -5.80 14.21
CA THR A 285 20.50 -4.52 13.53
C THR A 285 20.89 -4.64 12.07
N TRP A 286 20.12 -4.03 11.17
CA TRP A 286 20.29 -4.07 9.72
C TRP A 286 20.49 -2.69 9.11
#